data_AF-A0A8E2HA67-F1
#
_entry.id   AF-A0A8E2HA67-F1
#
_cell.length_a   1.000
_cell.length_b   1.000
_cell.length_c   1.000
_cell.angle_alpha   90.00
_cell.angle_beta   90.00
_cell.angle_gamma   90.00
#
_symmetry.space_group_name_H-M   'P 1'
#
loop_
_entity.id
_entity.type
_entity.pdbx_description
1 polymer ?
#
loop_
_entity_poly.entity_id
_entity_poly.type
_entity_poly.pdbx_seq_one_letter_code
_entity_poly.pdbx_strand_id
1 'polypeptide(L)'
;MMSDSDRFAFTARRYHGFATTGNAYDATQVDVAIGNGDTLLILAEQVVGVAHCWPFAVTEAQGKLHGVSPKPGESAAEFAAGLGVQLEQIEAAIELARALGFTIDPVLSALLAA
;
A
#
# COMPACT_ATOMS: atom_id res chain seq x y z
N MET A 1 18.42 29.61 -13.28
CA MET A 1 17.59 29.68 -12.05
C MET A 1 16.61 28.53 -12.16
N MET A 2 16.63 27.58 -11.21
CA MET A 2 15.62 26.51 -11.16
C MET A 2 14.25 27.13 -10.90
N SER A 3 13.21 26.61 -11.57
CA SER A 3 11.85 27.08 -11.36
C SER A 3 11.38 26.72 -9.95
N ASP A 4 10.35 27.40 -9.42
CA ASP A 4 9.79 27.02 -8.12
C ASP A 4 9.16 25.62 -8.16
N SER A 5 8.75 25.13 -9.35
CA SER A 5 8.36 23.74 -9.57
C SER A 5 9.50 22.76 -9.32
N ASP A 6 10.75 23.12 -9.60
CA ASP A 6 11.93 22.27 -9.36
C ASP A 6 12.38 22.28 -7.88
N ARG A 7 12.10 23.36 -7.14
CA ARG A 7 12.47 23.52 -5.72
C ARG A 7 11.55 22.77 -4.76
N PHE A 8 10.32 22.50 -5.19
CA PHE A 8 9.28 21.81 -4.41
C PHE A 8 8.73 20.57 -5.12
N ALA A 9 9.46 19.98 -6.06
CA ALA A 9 9.09 18.72 -6.71
C ALA A 9 9.25 17.52 -5.75
N PHE A 10 8.52 17.54 -4.63
CA PHE A 10 8.34 16.37 -3.78
C PHE A 10 6.87 15.99 -3.74
N THR A 11 6.60 14.70 -3.90
CA THR A 11 5.28 14.13 -3.64
C THR A 11 5.24 13.74 -2.18
N ALA A 12 4.52 14.51 -1.36
CA ALA A 12 4.30 14.12 0.03
C ALA A 12 3.48 12.81 0.08
N ARG A 13 4.01 11.81 0.78
CA ARG A 13 3.32 10.53 1.05
C ARG A 13 2.96 10.47 2.53
N ARG A 14 1.73 10.04 2.83
CA ARG A 14 1.26 9.87 4.21
C ARG A 14 1.33 8.38 4.58
N TYR A 15 1.93 8.11 5.75
CA TYR A 15 2.02 6.78 6.32
C TYR A 15 1.25 6.77 7.65
N HIS A 16 0.31 5.84 7.79
CA HIS A 16 -0.47 5.67 9.02
C HIS A 16 0.07 4.49 9.80
N GLY A 17 0.67 4.77 10.95
CA GLY A 17 1.25 3.75 11.82
C GLY A 17 0.22 3.18 12.81
N PHE A 18 0.15 1.86 12.94
CA PHE A 18 -0.72 1.19 13.91
C PHE A 18 0.03 0.14 14.73
N ALA A 19 -0.47 -0.12 15.94
CA ALA A 19 0.07 -1.16 16.81
C ALA A 19 -0.25 -2.57 16.31
N THR A 20 -1.42 -2.76 15.69
CA THR A 20 -1.86 -4.04 15.14
C THR A 20 -2.57 -3.87 13.81
N THR A 21 -2.61 -4.92 12.99
CA THR A 21 -3.38 -4.93 11.73
C THR A 21 -4.88 -4.85 11.96
N GLY A 22 -5.37 -5.32 13.12
CA GLY A 22 -6.77 -5.14 13.52
C GLY A 22 -7.12 -3.66 13.73
N ASN A 23 -6.27 -2.91 14.45
CA ASN A 23 -6.48 -1.47 14.61
C ASN A 23 -6.39 -0.71 13.28
N ALA A 24 -5.45 -1.10 12.41
CA ALA A 24 -5.34 -0.52 11.08
C ALA A 24 -6.64 -0.75 10.28
N TYR A 25 -7.16 -1.98 10.29
CA TYR A 25 -8.42 -2.32 9.63
C TYR A 25 -9.58 -1.46 10.16
N ASP A 26 -9.80 -1.44 11.48
CA ASP A 26 -10.90 -0.69 12.08
C ASP A 26 -10.79 0.81 11.76
N ALA A 27 -9.57 1.36 11.80
CA ALA A 27 -9.32 2.76 11.48
C ALA A 27 -9.69 3.10 10.03
N THR A 28 -9.39 2.24 9.04
CA THR A 28 -9.76 2.52 7.64
C THR A 28 -11.28 2.56 7.41
N GLN A 29 -12.09 2.06 8.35
CA GLN A 29 -13.55 2.08 8.25
C GLN A 29 -14.17 3.37 8.77
N VAL A 30 -13.51 4.09 9.68
CA VAL A 30 -14.13 5.19 10.44
C VAL A 30 -13.32 6.47 10.46
N ASP A 31 -12.00 6.41 10.30
CA ASP A 31 -11.15 7.59 10.34
C ASP A 31 -11.08 8.27 8.97
N VAL A 32 -11.73 9.42 8.87
CA VAL A 32 -11.79 10.24 7.65
C VAL A 32 -10.44 10.83 7.24
N ALA A 33 -9.42 10.77 8.10
CA ALA A 33 -8.06 11.18 7.76
C ALA A 33 -7.30 10.12 6.94
N ILE A 34 -7.82 8.90 6.85
CA ILE A 34 -7.22 7.79 6.10
C ILE A 34 -7.92 7.72 4.73
N GLY A 35 -7.20 8.16 3.70
CA GLY A 35 -7.68 8.14 2.32
C GLY A 35 -7.50 6.77 1.66
N ASN A 36 -8.31 6.49 0.65
CA ASN A 36 -8.10 5.32 -0.21
C ASN A 36 -6.71 5.39 -0.87
N GLY A 37 -5.95 4.30 -0.79
CA GLY A 37 -4.59 4.22 -1.31
C GLY A 37 -3.51 4.78 -0.37
N ASP A 38 -3.85 5.31 0.82
CA ASP A 38 -2.85 5.68 1.81
C ASP A 38 -2.09 4.44 2.32
N THR A 39 -0.82 4.59 2.67
CA THR A 39 0.00 3.48 3.17
C THR A 39 -0.24 3.25 4.66
N LEU A 40 -0.47 1.99 5.05
CA LEU A 40 -0.60 1.53 6.43
C LEU A 40 0.72 0.86 6.85
N LEU A 41 1.23 1.18 8.04
CA LEU A 41 2.45 0.57 8.59
C LEU A 41 2.16 -0.07 9.96
N ILE A 42 2.35 -1.39 10.05
CA ILE A 42 2.20 -2.16 11.29
C ILE A 42 3.51 -2.88 11.57
N LEU A 43 4.46 -2.13 12.14
CA LEU A 43 5.86 -2.53 12.25
C LEU A 43 6.05 -3.84 13.04
N ALA A 44 5.33 -4.01 14.15
CA ALA A 44 5.47 -5.18 15.02
C ALA A 44 5.00 -6.48 14.35
N GLU A 45 4.09 -6.38 13.38
CA GLU A 45 3.58 -7.53 12.61
C GLU A 45 4.30 -7.69 11.26
N GLN A 46 5.27 -6.83 10.96
CA GLN A 46 5.97 -6.75 9.66
C GLN A 46 5.01 -6.59 8.48
N VAL A 47 3.94 -5.81 8.68
CA VAL A 47 2.92 -5.57 7.65
C VAL A 47 3.01 -4.14 7.14
N VAL A 48 3.10 -4.01 5.81
CA VAL A 48 2.76 -2.78 5.11
C VAL A 48 1.52 -3.07 4.29
N GLY A 49 0.55 -2.17 4.34
CA GLY A 49 -0.71 -2.30 3.61
C GLY A 49 -1.11 -1.02 2.90
N VAL A 50 -2.21 -1.11 2.17
CA VAL A 50 -2.85 -0.01 1.46
C VAL A 50 -4.27 0.13 2.01
N ALA A 51 -4.61 1.35 2.42
CA ALA A 51 -5.93 1.69 2.91
C ALA A 51 -6.96 1.55 1.78
N HIS A 52 -8.07 0.87 2.08
CA HIS A 52 -9.19 0.66 1.19
C HIS A 52 -10.40 0.24 2.03
N CYS A 53 -11.60 0.15 1.45
CA CYS A 53 -12.77 -0.36 2.19
C CYS A 53 -12.54 -1.82 2.67
N TRP A 54 -11.74 -2.56 1.90
CA TRP A 54 -11.10 -3.81 2.29
C TRP A 54 -9.58 -3.58 2.24
N PRO A 55 -8.95 -3.10 3.32
CA PRO A 55 -7.52 -2.77 3.30
C PRO A 55 -6.72 -4.04 3.09
N PHE A 56 -5.68 -3.97 2.26
CA PHE A 56 -4.90 -5.13 1.85
C PHE A 56 -3.42 -4.96 2.16
N ALA A 57 -2.74 -6.07 2.43
CA ALA A 57 -1.30 -6.08 2.66
C ALA A 57 -0.54 -6.15 1.32
N VAL A 58 0.60 -5.47 1.25
CA VAL A 58 1.58 -5.68 0.17
C VAL A 58 2.71 -6.63 0.59
N THR A 59 2.80 -6.91 1.88
CA THR A 59 3.72 -7.88 2.47
C THR A 59 3.11 -9.28 2.51
N GLU A 60 3.94 -10.31 2.50
CA GLU A 60 3.51 -11.71 2.65
C GLU A 60 2.79 -11.93 4.00
N ALA A 61 3.28 -11.28 5.06
CA ALA A 61 2.53 -11.14 6.30
C ALA A 61 1.36 -10.18 6.07
N GLN A 62 0.13 -10.67 6.21
CA GLN A 62 -1.09 -9.85 6.05
C GLN A 62 -1.81 -9.54 7.36
N GLY A 63 -1.56 -10.32 8.42
CA GLY A 63 -2.25 -10.19 9.71
C GLY A 63 -3.78 -10.26 9.53
N LYS A 64 -4.48 -9.17 9.87
CA LYS A 64 -5.93 -8.98 9.68
C LYS A 64 -6.31 -8.24 8.41
N LEU A 65 -5.34 -7.77 7.62
CA LEU A 65 -5.61 -7.17 6.31
C LEU A 65 -5.91 -8.26 5.28
N HIS A 66 -6.49 -7.85 4.16
CA HIS A 66 -6.74 -8.75 3.03
C HIS A 66 -5.47 -9.08 2.26
N GLY A 67 -5.40 -10.28 1.73
CA GLY A 67 -4.47 -10.63 0.67
C GLY A 67 -4.99 -10.16 -0.68
N VAL A 68 -4.11 -10.14 -1.68
CA VAL A 68 -4.50 -9.78 -3.05
C VAL A 68 -4.81 -11.02 -3.88
N SER A 69 -5.67 -10.85 -4.88
CA SER A 69 -5.99 -11.91 -5.85
C SER A 69 -6.35 -11.30 -7.21
N PRO A 70 -5.35 -10.82 -7.98
CA PRO A 70 -5.55 -10.32 -9.33
C PRO A 70 -6.18 -11.39 -10.23
N LYS A 71 -6.94 -10.97 -11.24
CA LYS A 71 -7.53 -11.90 -12.22
C LYS A 71 -6.44 -12.45 -13.14
N PRO A 72 -6.61 -13.68 -13.67
CA PRO A 72 -5.67 -14.23 -14.65
C PRO A 72 -5.49 -13.28 -15.85
N GLY A 73 -4.24 -12.89 -16.13
CA GLY A 73 -3.88 -12.02 -17.24
C GLY A 73 -4.09 -10.52 -16.99
N GLU A 74 -4.53 -10.12 -15.79
CA GLU A 74 -4.65 -8.71 -15.40
C GLU A 74 -3.26 -8.09 -15.21
N SER A 75 -3.05 -6.90 -15.77
CA SER A 75 -1.85 -6.10 -15.51
C SER A 75 -1.91 -5.43 -14.14
N ALA A 76 -0.75 -5.01 -13.60
CA ALA A 76 -0.70 -4.28 -12.33
C ALA A 76 -1.55 -3.00 -12.33
N ALA A 77 -1.59 -2.27 -13.46
CA ALA A 77 -2.40 -1.06 -13.60
C ALA A 77 -3.90 -1.36 -13.60
N GLU A 78 -4.34 -2.43 -14.28
CA GLU A 78 -5.74 -2.86 -14.26
C GLU A 78 -6.17 -3.34 -12.87
N PHE A 79 -5.31 -4.09 -12.19
CA PHE A 79 -5.52 -4.53 -10.81
C PHE A 79 -5.70 -3.33 -9.87
N ALA A 80 -4.79 -2.34 -9.92
CA ALA A 80 -4.88 -1.13 -9.11
C ALA A 80 -6.17 -0.33 -9.41
N ALA A 81 -6.50 -0.16 -10.70
CA ALA A 81 -7.71 0.52 -11.13
C ALA A 81 -8.98 -0.19 -10.63
N GLY A 82 -8.99 -1.53 -10.60
CA GLY A 82 -10.08 -2.33 -10.05
C GLY A 82 -10.31 -2.14 -8.55
N LEU A 83 -9.27 -1.72 -7.81
CA LEU A 83 -9.31 -1.35 -6.39
C LEU A 83 -9.55 0.16 -6.18
N GLY A 84 -9.68 0.94 -7.26
CA GLY A 84 -9.83 2.39 -7.18
C GLY A 84 -8.63 3.11 -6.54
N VAL A 85 -7.44 2.52 -6.61
CA VAL A 85 -6.17 3.11 -6.17
C VAL A 85 -5.25 3.33 -7.36
N GLN A 86 -4.25 4.20 -7.21
CA GLN A 86 -3.22 4.40 -8.21
C GLN A 86 -2.12 3.34 -8.06
N LEU A 87 -1.53 2.90 -9.17
CA LEU A 87 -0.46 1.89 -9.14
C LEU A 87 0.74 2.37 -8.30
N GLU A 88 1.07 3.66 -8.40
CA GLU A 88 2.17 4.29 -7.69
C GLU A 88 1.98 4.24 -6.17
N GLN A 89 0.74 4.12 -5.67
CA GLN A 89 0.45 3.95 -4.24
C GLN A 89 0.80 2.53 -3.76
N ILE A 90 0.55 1.51 -4.59
CA ILE A 90 0.94 0.12 -4.30
C ILE A 90 2.46 0.00 -4.37
N GLU A 91 3.09 0.56 -5.41
CA GLU A 91 4.54 0.59 -5.56
C GLU A 91 5.21 1.30 -4.38
N ALA A 92 4.67 2.44 -3.94
CA ALA A 92 5.15 3.16 -2.76
C ALA A 92 5.15 2.31 -1.48
N ALA A 93 4.06 1.56 -1.26
CA ALA A 93 3.94 0.67 -0.11
C ALA A 93 4.97 -0.48 -0.20
N ILE A 94 5.17 -1.04 -1.39
CA ILE A 94 6.17 -2.08 -1.65
C ILE A 94 7.59 -1.56 -1.46
N GLU A 95 7.90 -0.34 -1.93
CA GLU A 95 9.18 0.32 -1.71
C GLU A 95 9.47 0.46 -0.21
N LEU A 96 8.48 0.90 0.57
CA LEU A 96 8.61 1.00 2.03
C LEU A 96 8.85 -0.38 2.66
N ALA A 97 8.06 -1.39 2.29
CA ALA A 97 8.20 -2.75 2.80
C ALA A 97 9.60 -3.32 2.51
N ARG A 98 10.12 -3.13 1.30
CA ARG A 98 11.48 -3.51 0.91
C ARG A 98 12.53 -2.77 1.73
N ALA A 99 12.37 -1.47 1.92
CA ALA A 99 13.30 -0.66 2.73
C ALA A 99 13.35 -1.11 4.20
N LEU A 100 12.24 -1.64 4.73
CA LEU A 100 12.15 -2.22 6.07
C LEU A 100 12.61 -3.69 6.15
N GLY A 101 12.90 -4.33 5.00
CA GLY A 101 13.31 -5.73 4.94
C GLY A 101 12.16 -6.73 5.07
N PHE A 102 10.92 -6.32 4.84
CA PHE A 102 9.76 -7.20 4.89
C PHE A 102 9.59 -7.95 3.58
N THR A 103 9.18 -9.22 3.66
CA THR A 103 8.89 -10.03 2.47
C THR A 103 7.63 -9.50 1.78
N ILE A 104 7.72 -9.29 0.48
CA ILE A 104 6.60 -8.83 -0.36
C ILE A 104 5.70 -10.03 -0.70
N ASP A 105 4.40 -9.80 -0.77
CA ASP A 105 3.46 -10.81 -1.21
C ASP A 105 3.89 -11.38 -2.59
N PRO A 106 3.94 -12.72 -2.76
CA PRO A 106 4.44 -13.32 -3.99
C PRO A 106 3.55 -13.05 -5.21
N VAL A 107 2.24 -12.86 -5.01
CA VAL A 107 1.31 -12.56 -6.10
C VAL A 107 1.57 -11.14 -6.61
N LEU A 108 1.74 -10.16 -5.72
CA LEU A 108 2.15 -8.80 -6.12
C LEU A 108 3.55 -8.76 -6.74
N SER A 109 4.49 -9.54 -6.19
CA SER A 109 5.84 -9.62 -6.73
C SER A 109 5.85 -10.13 -8.17
N ALA A 110 5.03 -11.12 -8.49
CA ALA A 110 4.87 -11.63 -9.85
C ALA A 110 4.13 -10.62 -10.75
N LEU A 111 3.08 -9.98 -10.24
CA LEU A 111 2.26 -9.02 -10.99
C LEU A 111 3.07 -7.80 -11.46
N LEU A 112 4.00 -7.32 -10.64
CA LEU A 112 4.84 -6.16 -10.95
C LEU A 112 6.11 -6.50 -11.74
N ALA A 113 6.41 -7.79 -11.93
CA ALA A 113 7.53 -8.25 -12.74
C ALA A 113 7.14 -8.56 -14.19
N ALA A 114 5.84 -8.61 -14.49
CA ALA A 114 5.26 -8.88 -15.81
C ALA A 114 5.12 -7.61 -16.65
#